data_AF-A0A7C9HE50-F1
#
_entry.id   AF-A0A7C9HE50-F1
#
_cell.length_a   1.000
_cell.length_b   1.000
_cell.length_c   1.000
_cell.angle_alpha   90.00
_cell.angle_beta   90.00
_cell.angle_gamma   90.00
#
_symmetry.space_group_name_H-M   'P 1'
#
loop_
_entity.id
_entity.type
_entity.pdbx_description
1 polymer ?
#
loop_
_entity_poly.entity_id
_entity_poly.type
_entity_poly.pdbx_seq_one_letter_code
_entity_poly.pdbx_strand_id
1 'polypeptide(L)'
;MWNKPYTLKEGTAIVVGLLITGQLLQFTMGPLEWAIFAWPANIGTLLFLLIALVVVYALRKKVYFFRFMTTMQAAIPAIAGAALLTLIMGVTKQVAEGRNPVDPIGLTKMLNYWPFVLVYLWLTIIVGEVTLNHIFHFSWRRLPSFVSHAGLFIVLTCATLGSADMQKVKMYCETGQPEWRGLDAMDNVHHLPVAIQLEKFTIDEYPPKLALIGRGGFPLPKDKPENLLLDKGMRVGQLLDCKVEVLKRIDNAVPAMLSKMIGKMPTGMMGNIRMDSLGQARNKDGYIASDAAGSACALLVKVTTNNAPYKGVHHSYTGWVTCGSYLFPYQALRLDDGRMLAMPNREPRRFASLVDIYTKSGQNIQTEIEVNKPFSIEGWTIYQLSYNEQMGKWSNLSIFELVTDPWLPVVYVGIFMLLIGAVGMFLTASRKKENQL
;
A
#
# COMPACT_ATOMS: atom_id res chain seq x y z
N MET A 1 17.79 -1.08 45.13
CA MET A 1 17.66 -1.68 43.78
C MET A 1 18.86 -1.33 42.88
N TRP A 2 20.02 -0.89 43.39
CA TRP A 2 21.16 -0.57 42.53
C TRP A 2 22.43 -1.23 43.06
N ASN A 3 22.30 -2.49 43.46
CA ASN A 3 23.40 -3.27 44.02
C ASN A 3 24.08 -4.05 42.90
N LYS A 4 25.41 -4.02 42.86
CA LYS A 4 26.19 -4.76 41.87
C LYS A 4 26.26 -6.25 42.26
N PRO A 5 26.10 -7.20 41.33
CA PRO A 5 25.80 -7.00 39.93
C PRO A 5 24.32 -6.70 39.67
N TYR A 6 24.05 -5.77 38.74
CA TYR A 6 22.69 -5.48 38.27
C TYR A 6 22.06 -6.71 37.60
N THR A 7 20.77 -6.87 37.84
CA THR A 7 19.93 -8.00 37.41
C THR A 7 18.82 -7.54 36.47
N LEU A 8 17.90 -8.43 36.10
CA LEU A 8 16.69 -8.09 35.34
C LEU A 8 15.86 -7.00 36.03
N LYS A 9 15.92 -6.88 37.37
CA LYS A 9 15.17 -5.85 38.10
C LYS A 9 15.64 -4.45 37.68
N GLU A 10 16.95 -4.24 37.68
CA GLU A 10 17.58 -2.99 37.26
C GLU A 10 17.34 -2.70 35.77
N GLY A 11 17.47 -3.72 34.91
CA GLY A 11 17.18 -3.57 33.47
C GLY A 11 15.72 -3.20 33.19
N THR A 12 14.77 -3.85 33.86
CA THR A 12 13.34 -3.52 33.76
C THR A 12 13.05 -2.13 34.31
N ALA A 13 13.67 -1.73 35.42
CA ALA A 13 13.51 -0.40 35.97
C ALA A 13 13.97 0.70 35.00
N ILE A 14 15.06 0.48 34.25
CA ILE A 14 15.53 1.40 33.21
C ILE A 14 14.49 1.55 32.11
N VAL A 15 13.96 0.44 31.58
CA VAL A 15 12.96 0.47 30.51
C VAL A 15 11.66 1.13 30.96
N VAL A 16 11.16 0.81 32.16
CA VAL A 16 10.00 1.49 32.74
C VAL A 16 10.27 2.98 32.93
N GLY A 17 11.47 3.35 33.39
CA GLY A 17 11.89 4.74 33.49
C GLY A 17 11.89 5.47 32.14
N LEU A 18 12.37 4.83 31.07
CA LEU A 18 12.33 5.37 29.71
C LEU A 18 10.90 5.53 29.19
N LEU A 19 10.00 4.58 29.48
CA LEU A 19 8.59 4.68 29.11
C LEU A 19 7.90 5.86 29.80
N ILE A 20 8.10 6.01 31.11
CA ILE A 20 7.54 7.13 31.88
C ILE A 20 8.12 8.46 31.41
N THR A 21 9.45 8.54 31.25
CA THR A 21 10.13 9.76 30.78
C THR A 21 9.66 10.13 29.37
N GLY A 22 9.56 9.15 28.47
CA GLY A 22 9.04 9.36 27.13
C GLY A 22 7.59 9.84 27.16
N GLN A 23 6.75 9.32 28.06
CA GLN A 23 5.36 9.74 28.15
C GLN A 23 5.25 11.20 28.63
N LEU A 24 6.10 11.59 29.59
CA LEU A 24 6.19 12.98 30.03
C LEU A 24 6.64 13.89 28.89
N LEU A 25 7.66 13.49 28.12
CA LEU A 25 8.11 14.23 26.93
C LEU A 25 7.00 14.34 25.88
N GLN A 26 6.22 13.28 25.66
CA GLN A 26 5.09 13.29 24.74
C GLN A 26 4.03 14.32 25.16
N PHE A 27 3.76 14.46 26.45
CA PHE A 27 2.78 15.44 26.95
C PHE A 27 3.32 16.87 26.94
N THR A 28 4.62 17.08 27.07
CA THR A 28 5.21 18.43 27.11
C THR A 28 5.61 18.97 25.74
N MET A 29 6.14 18.12 24.86
CA MET A 29 6.68 18.50 23.56
C MET A 29 5.82 18.05 22.38
N GLY A 30 4.88 17.12 22.60
CA GLY A 30 4.14 16.47 21.51
C GLY A 30 4.99 15.43 20.76
N PRO A 31 4.49 14.93 19.62
CA PRO A 31 5.19 13.94 18.80
C PRO A 31 6.52 14.47 18.25
N LEU A 32 7.51 13.60 18.11
CA LEU A 32 8.80 13.95 17.50
C LEU A 32 8.63 14.22 16.00
N GLU A 33 9.13 15.35 15.52
CA GLU A 33 9.17 15.68 14.08
C GLU A 33 10.48 15.20 13.45
N TRP A 34 10.44 14.07 12.74
CA TRP A 34 11.63 13.44 12.13
C TRP A 34 12.34 14.32 11.08
N ALA A 35 11.63 15.27 10.46
CA ALA A 35 12.18 16.17 9.46
C ALA A 35 13.38 17.01 9.98
N ILE A 36 13.50 17.23 11.30
CA ILE A 36 14.67 17.93 11.88
C ILE A 36 15.98 17.14 11.71
N PHE A 37 15.88 15.83 11.45
CA PHE A 37 17.01 14.94 11.19
C PHE A 37 17.24 14.71 9.70
N ALA A 38 16.50 15.36 8.79
CA ALA A 38 16.78 15.26 7.36
C ALA A 38 18.19 15.77 7.03
N TRP A 39 18.72 15.39 5.87
CA TRP A 39 20.04 15.77 5.40
C TRP A 39 20.29 17.29 5.54
N PRO A 40 21.42 17.71 6.14
CA PRO A 40 22.58 16.91 6.57
C PRO A 40 22.56 16.48 8.05
N ALA A 41 21.48 16.76 8.80
CA ALA A 41 21.44 16.59 10.26
C ALA A 41 21.50 15.12 10.71
N ASN A 42 20.94 14.20 9.92
CA ASN A 42 21.06 12.75 10.15
C ASN A 42 22.50 12.26 10.23
N ILE A 43 23.39 12.71 9.33
CA ILE A 43 24.80 12.33 9.36
C ILE A 43 25.46 12.85 10.64
N GLY A 44 25.18 14.10 11.02
CA GLY A 44 25.64 14.66 12.30
C GLY A 44 25.19 13.83 13.50
N THR A 45 23.93 13.40 13.50
CA THR A 45 23.33 12.59 14.57
C THR A 45 23.92 11.17 14.61
N LEU A 46 24.15 10.55 13.44
CA LEU A 46 24.81 9.26 13.34
C LEU A 46 26.26 9.32 13.85
N LEU A 47 27.02 10.34 13.45
CA LEU A 47 28.40 10.55 13.91
C LEU A 47 28.44 10.76 15.43
N PHE A 48 27.53 11.57 15.96
CA PHE A 48 27.39 11.76 17.41
C PHE A 48 27.11 10.44 18.13
N LEU A 49 26.16 9.63 17.64
CA LEU A 49 25.85 8.32 18.20
C LEU A 49 27.07 7.39 18.18
N LEU A 50 27.80 7.33 17.07
CA LEU A 50 29.00 6.50 16.93
C LEU A 50 30.11 6.93 17.91
N ILE A 51 30.35 8.24 18.05
CA ILE A 51 31.32 8.77 19.03
C ILE A 51 30.88 8.42 20.45
N ALA A 52 29.60 8.59 20.78
CA ALA A 52 29.06 8.26 22.09
C ALA A 52 29.26 6.77 22.44
N LEU A 53 29.01 5.87 21.49
CA LEU A 53 29.25 4.43 21.64
C LEU A 53 30.74 4.14 21.89
N VAL A 54 31.65 4.75 21.14
CA VAL A 54 33.10 4.56 21.37
C VAL A 54 33.51 5.04 22.76
N VAL A 55 32.99 6.17 23.23
CA VAL A 55 33.27 6.72 24.57
C VAL A 55 32.73 5.80 25.67
N VAL A 56 31.48 5.35 25.56
CA VAL A 56 30.85 4.42 26.51
C VAL A 56 31.64 3.11 26.57
N TYR A 57 31.97 2.55 25.40
CA TYR A 57 32.79 1.34 25.30
C TYR A 57 34.16 1.52 25.94
N ALA A 58 34.86 2.63 25.70
CA ALA A 58 36.19 2.91 26.29
C ALA A 58 36.13 3.03 27.81
N LEU A 59 35.07 3.64 28.35
CA LEU A 59 34.88 3.86 29.78
C LEU A 59 34.29 2.64 30.51
N ARG A 60 33.95 1.55 29.81
CA ARG A 60 33.31 0.35 30.41
C ARG A 60 34.05 -0.30 31.57
N LYS A 61 35.38 -0.16 31.62
CA LYS A 61 36.19 -0.69 32.75
C LYS A 61 36.09 0.19 34.00
N LYS A 62 35.78 1.49 33.83
CA LYS A 62 35.69 2.48 34.92
C LYS A 62 34.26 2.60 35.44
N VAL A 63 33.27 2.55 34.55
CA VAL A 63 31.85 2.75 34.87
C VAL A 63 31.09 1.43 34.78
N TYR A 64 30.57 0.96 35.92
CA TYR A 64 29.84 -0.31 35.97
C TYR A 64 28.61 -0.33 35.04
N PHE A 65 27.89 0.79 34.92
CA PHE A 65 26.71 0.91 34.06
C PHE A 65 27.04 0.64 32.58
N PHE A 66 28.13 1.18 32.06
CA PHE A 66 28.58 0.93 30.68
C PHE A 66 28.92 -0.55 30.45
N ARG A 67 29.53 -1.22 31.44
CA ARG A 67 29.72 -2.68 31.37
C ARG A 67 28.39 -3.43 31.37
N PHE A 68 27.43 -2.98 32.18
CA PHE A 68 26.09 -3.59 32.27
C PHE A 68 25.34 -3.55 30.93
N MET A 69 25.53 -2.52 30.10
CA MET A 69 24.90 -2.40 28.78
C MET A 69 25.22 -3.57 27.83
N THR A 70 26.37 -4.22 28.00
CA THR A 70 26.78 -5.39 27.20
C THR A 70 26.23 -6.74 27.72
N THR A 71 25.37 -6.72 28.73
CA THR A 71 24.84 -7.94 29.39
C THR A 71 23.42 -8.29 28.94
N MET A 72 23.06 -9.56 29.04
CA MET A 72 21.67 -10.02 28.79
C MET A 72 20.66 -9.36 29.74
N GLN A 73 21.11 -8.94 30.93
CA GLN A 73 20.27 -8.28 31.94
C GLN A 73 19.78 -6.90 31.47
N ALA A 74 20.56 -6.21 30.63
CA ALA A 74 20.16 -4.97 29.97
C ALA A 74 19.32 -5.24 28.70
N ALA A 75 19.72 -6.26 27.92
CA ALA A 75 19.11 -6.56 26.62
C ALA A 75 17.68 -7.13 26.72
N ILE A 76 17.43 -8.09 27.61
CA ILE A 76 16.12 -8.78 27.69
C ILE A 76 14.97 -7.80 27.97
N PRO A 77 15.05 -6.90 28.97
CA PRO A 77 13.99 -5.93 29.21
C PRO A 77 13.80 -4.94 28.05
N ALA A 78 14.89 -4.52 27.39
CA ALA A 78 14.81 -3.62 26.24
C ALA A 78 14.10 -4.27 25.06
N ILE A 79 14.42 -5.54 24.75
CA ILE A 79 13.75 -6.33 23.72
C ILE A 79 12.28 -6.53 24.08
N ALA A 80 11.97 -6.88 25.32
CA ALA A 80 10.59 -7.07 25.78
C ALA A 80 9.77 -5.77 25.66
N GLY A 81 10.34 -4.63 26.06
CA GLY A 81 9.73 -3.32 25.91
C GLY A 81 9.50 -2.94 24.45
N ALA A 82 10.50 -3.09 23.60
CA ALA A 82 10.39 -2.81 22.16
C ALA A 82 9.34 -3.72 21.49
N ALA A 83 9.31 -5.01 21.83
CA ALA A 83 8.34 -5.97 21.32
C ALA A 83 6.91 -5.62 21.74
N LEU A 84 6.70 -5.25 23.02
CA LEU A 84 5.40 -4.81 23.53
C LEU A 84 4.90 -3.57 22.77
N LEU A 85 5.76 -2.55 22.61
CA LEU A 85 5.39 -1.34 21.89
C LEU A 85 5.14 -1.61 20.40
N THR A 86 5.91 -2.51 19.78
CA THR A 86 5.69 -2.94 18.39
C THR A 86 4.35 -3.68 18.25
N LEU A 87 3.98 -4.51 19.23
CA LEU A 87 2.67 -5.16 19.27
C LEU A 87 1.55 -4.12 19.37
N ILE A 88 1.70 -3.12 20.25
CA ILE A 88 0.75 -2.02 20.37
C ILE A 88 0.60 -1.31 19.02
N MET A 89 1.70 -0.97 18.35
CA MET A 89 1.69 -0.36 17.01
C MET A 89 0.93 -1.22 15.98
N GLY A 90 1.06 -2.55 16.05
CA GLY A 90 0.37 -3.47 15.14
C GLY A 90 -1.13 -3.63 15.41
N VAL A 91 -1.59 -3.42 16.65
CA VAL A 91 -3.02 -3.51 17.01
C VAL A 91 -3.73 -2.16 17.01
N THR A 92 -3.00 -1.04 17.06
CA THR A 92 -3.57 0.30 16.96
C THR A 92 -3.58 0.78 15.51
N LYS A 93 -4.71 1.37 15.09
CA LYS A 93 -4.83 1.96 13.76
C LYS A 93 -3.87 3.15 13.63
N GLN A 94 -2.79 2.96 12.89
CA GLN A 94 -1.81 4.02 12.63
C GLN A 94 -2.38 5.07 11.67
N VAL A 95 -2.06 6.32 11.94
CA VAL A 95 -2.44 7.48 11.12
C VAL A 95 -1.45 7.63 9.96
N ALA A 96 -1.96 8.06 8.80
CA ALA A 96 -1.14 8.32 7.62
C ALA A 96 -0.08 9.41 7.86
N GLU A 97 1.00 9.33 7.10
CA GLU A 97 2.09 10.31 7.09
C GLU A 97 1.55 11.74 6.84
N GLY A 98 2.13 12.74 7.49
CA GLY A 98 1.69 14.14 7.40
C GLY A 98 0.45 14.52 8.23
N ARG A 99 -0.22 13.57 8.90
CA ARG A 99 -1.33 13.87 9.81
C ARG A 99 -0.92 13.84 11.28
N ASN A 100 -1.67 14.57 12.10
CA ASN A 100 -1.50 14.59 13.54
C ASN A 100 -2.11 13.34 14.20
N PRO A 101 -1.59 12.89 15.36
CA PRO A 101 -2.22 11.85 16.14
C PRO A 101 -3.68 12.20 16.45
N VAL A 102 -4.55 11.19 16.42
CA VAL A 102 -5.99 11.36 16.72
C VAL A 102 -6.25 11.13 18.21
N ASP A 103 -5.40 10.36 18.87
CA ASP A 103 -5.50 10.08 20.29
C ASP A 103 -4.62 11.04 21.12
N PRO A 104 -5.01 11.35 22.37
CA PRO A 104 -4.27 12.29 23.22
C PRO A 104 -2.96 11.73 23.78
N ILE A 105 -2.71 10.43 23.65
CA ILE A 105 -1.55 9.76 24.24
C ILE A 105 -0.40 9.66 23.21
N GLY A 106 -0.71 9.51 21.92
CA GLY A 106 0.23 9.37 20.81
C GLY A 106 0.30 7.97 20.19
N LEU A 107 -0.54 7.03 20.61
CA LEU A 107 -0.51 5.62 20.17
C LEU A 107 -0.93 5.40 18.71
N THR A 108 -1.60 6.40 18.10
CA THR A 108 -1.98 6.40 16.68
C THR A 108 -0.85 6.85 15.76
N LYS A 109 0.28 7.34 16.29
CA LYS A 109 1.48 7.74 15.52
C LYS A 109 2.76 7.23 16.20
N MET A 110 2.88 5.91 16.32
CA MET A 110 3.89 5.24 17.16
C MET A 110 5.33 5.56 16.78
N LEU A 111 5.64 5.78 15.50
CA LEU A 111 7.00 6.12 15.06
C LEU A 111 7.47 7.50 15.56
N ASN A 112 6.55 8.39 15.91
CA ASN A 112 6.84 9.72 16.46
C ASN A 112 6.63 9.77 17.98
N TYR A 113 6.23 8.66 18.59
CA TYR A 113 5.85 8.58 20.00
C TYR A 113 7.09 8.40 20.90
N TRP A 114 7.35 9.35 21.79
CA TRP A 114 8.59 9.40 22.58
C TRP A 114 8.95 8.12 23.36
N PRO A 115 8.03 7.42 24.04
CA PRO A 115 8.33 6.13 24.66
C PRO A 115 8.86 5.08 23.68
N PHE A 116 8.30 5.04 22.47
CA PHE A 116 8.80 4.18 21.39
C PHE A 116 10.22 4.58 21.00
N VAL A 117 10.43 5.87 20.71
CA VAL A 117 11.73 6.41 20.30
C VAL A 117 12.82 6.13 21.36
N LEU A 118 12.55 6.38 22.64
CA LEU A 118 13.54 6.19 23.71
C LEU A 118 13.89 4.73 23.95
N VAL A 119 12.91 3.83 23.94
CA VAL A 119 13.17 2.38 24.09
C VAL A 119 13.93 1.84 22.88
N TYR A 120 13.59 2.30 21.68
CA TYR A 120 14.29 1.90 20.45
C TYR A 120 15.72 2.45 20.38
N LEU A 121 15.93 3.69 20.83
CA LEU A 121 17.27 4.28 20.99
C LEU A 121 18.08 3.49 22.01
N TRP A 122 17.51 3.15 23.16
CA TRP A 122 18.18 2.33 24.18
C TRP A 122 18.57 0.95 23.65
N LEU A 123 17.68 0.27 22.93
CA LEU A 123 17.97 -1.00 22.26
C LEU A 123 19.10 -0.83 21.23
N THR A 124 19.07 0.23 20.44
CA THR A 124 20.10 0.54 19.44
C THR A 124 21.47 0.74 20.10
N ILE A 125 21.53 1.44 21.24
CA ILE A 125 22.77 1.63 21.98
C ILE A 125 23.28 0.30 22.54
N ILE A 126 22.41 -0.55 23.13
CA ILE A 126 22.80 -1.89 23.60
C ILE A 126 23.38 -2.73 22.45
N VAL A 127 22.71 -2.77 21.30
CA VAL A 127 23.18 -3.52 20.12
C VAL A 127 24.50 -2.95 19.61
N GLY A 128 24.66 -1.62 19.62
CA GLY A 128 25.91 -0.93 19.28
C GLY A 128 27.08 -1.32 20.20
N GLU A 129 26.88 -1.30 21.51
CA GLU A 129 27.87 -1.71 22.51
C GLU A 129 28.26 -3.19 22.39
N VAL A 130 27.28 -4.07 22.15
CA VAL A 130 27.53 -5.49 21.91
C VAL A 130 28.32 -5.69 20.60
N THR A 131 28.01 -4.91 19.55
CA THR A 131 28.72 -4.94 18.27
C THR A 131 30.17 -4.49 18.43
N LEU A 132 30.42 -3.37 19.12
CA LEU A 132 31.78 -2.92 19.46
C LEU A 132 32.52 -3.99 20.26
N ASN A 133 31.87 -4.64 21.22
CA ASN A 133 32.52 -5.70 21.99
C ASN A 133 32.98 -6.88 21.13
N HIS A 134 32.21 -7.24 20.10
CA HIS A 134 32.60 -8.26 19.12
C HIS A 134 33.76 -7.80 18.23
N ILE A 135 33.82 -6.52 17.84
CA ILE A 135 34.91 -5.95 17.04
C ILE A 135 36.24 -6.04 17.80
N PHE A 136 36.28 -5.60 19.05
CA PHE A 136 37.51 -5.56 19.84
C PHE A 136 37.96 -6.93 20.39
N HIS A 137 37.05 -7.90 20.50
CA HIS A 137 37.39 -9.29 20.86
C HIS A 137 37.10 -10.23 19.68
N PHE A 138 37.44 -9.81 18.47
CA PHE A 138 37.10 -10.54 17.26
C PHE A 138 37.61 -11.98 17.29
N SER A 139 36.77 -12.93 16.89
CA SER A 139 37.18 -14.30 16.63
C SER A 139 36.35 -14.91 15.51
N TRP A 140 37.01 -15.67 14.63
CA TRP A 140 36.36 -16.33 13.49
C TRP A 140 35.19 -17.23 13.89
N ARG A 141 35.27 -17.86 15.07
CA ARG A 141 34.17 -18.68 15.63
C ARG A 141 32.92 -17.86 15.98
N ARG A 142 33.07 -16.56 16.25
CA ARG A 142 31.98 -15.63 16.60
C ARG A 142 31.55 -14.74 15.43
N LEU A 143 32.13 -14.94 14.25
CA LEU A 143 31.82 -14.16 13.05
C LEU A 143 30.31 -14.12 12.76
N PRO A 144 29.54 -15.24 12.82
CA PRO A 144 28.10 -15.18 12.55
C PRO A 144 27.32 -14.28 13.52
N SER A 145 27.66 -14.34 14.81
CA SER A 145 27.05 -13.48 15.84
C SER A 145 27.40 -12.00 15.58
N PHE A 146 28.66 -11.71 15.27
CA PHE A 146 29.09 -10.35 14.94
C PHE A 146 28.33 -9.79 13.73
N VAL A 147 28.30 -10.53 12.63
CA VAL A 147 27.63 -10.11 11.38
C VAL A 147 26.14 -9.87 11.63
N SER A 148 25.49 -10.70 12.44
CA SER A 148 24.08 -10.51 12.82
C SER A 148 23.85 -9.23 13.62
N HIS A 149 24.68 -8.95 14.64
CA HIS A 149 24.52 -7.76 15.48
C HIS A 149 24.88 -6.47 14.73
N ALA A 150 25.94 -6.51 13.91
CA ALA A 150 26.30 -5.40 13.04
C ALA A 150 25.20 -5.10 12.01
N GLY A 151 24.64 -6.15 11.39
CA GLY A 151 23.51 -6.02 10.48
C GLY A 151 22.29 -5.40 11.16
N LEU A 152 21.93 -5.88 12.36
CA LEU A 152 20.85 -5.29 13.16
C LEU A 152 21.12 -3.82 13.49
N PHE A 153 22.33 -3.46 13.93
CA PHE A 153 22.68 -2.08 14.24
C PHE A 153 22.53 -1.16 13.01
N ILE A 154 23.00 -1.62 11.85
CA ILE A 154 22.85 -0.89 10.58
C ILE A 154 21.38 -0.68 10.25
N VAL A 155 20.54 -1.72 10.32
CA VAL A 155 19.11 -1.60 10.05
C VAL A 155 18.45 -0.60 10.99
N LEU A 156 18.66 -0.73 12.31
CA LEU A 156 18.02 0.13 13.30
C LEU A 156 18.41 1.60 13.12
N THR A 157 19.69 1.89 12.90
CA THR A 157 20.19 3.27 12.75
C THR A 157 19.82 3.88 11.41
N CYS A 158 20.09 3.18 10.31
CA CYS A 158 19.91 3.69 8.96
C CYS A 158 18.43 3.78 8.57
N ALA A 159 17.58 2.83 9.00
CA ALA A 159 16.15 2.94 8.72
C ALA A 159 15.51 4.10 9.50
N THR A 160 15.93 4.32 10.74
CA THR A 160 15.39 5.42 11.56
C THR A 160 15.83 6.78 11.02
N LEU A 161 17.14 7.00 10.85
CA LEU A 161 17.66 8.29 10.38
C LEU A 161 17.39 8.54 8.90
N GLY A 162 17.36 7.48 8.08
CA GLY A 162 17.06 7.56 6.66
C GLY A 162 15.59 7.85 6.36
N SER A 163 14.67 7.50 7.27
CA SER A 163 13.25 7.82 7.10
C SER A 163 12.97 9.31 6.94
N ALA A 164 13.82 10.18 7.49
CA ALA A 164 13.71 11.64 7.36
C ALA A 164 14.10 12.16 5.96
N ASP A 165 14.89 11.39 5.20
CA ASP A 165 15.30 11.71 3.83
C ASP A 165 14.40 11.07 2.77
N MET A 166 13.53 10.14 3.17
CA MET A 166 12.61 9.49 2.26
C MET A 166 11.58 10.49 1.75
N GLN A 167 11.45 10.60 0.43
CA GLN A 167 10.43 11.43 -0.20
C GLN A 167 9.45 10.55 -0.96
N LYS A 168 8.16 10.83 -0.81
CA LYS A 168 7.07 10.20 -1.55
C LYS A 168 6.22 11.29 -2.16
N VAL A 169 6.08 11.28 -3.47
CA VAL A 169 5.28 12.27 -4.21
C VAL A 169 4.41 11.59 -5.25
N LYS A 170 3.23 12.13 -5.49
CA LYS A 170 2.28 11.66 -6.49
C LYS A 170 2.34 12.54 -7.72
N MET A 171 2.49 11.93 -8.88
CA MET A 171 2.49 12.61 -10.17
C MET A 171 1.24 12.21 -10.96
N TYR A 172 0.54 13.20 -11.48
CA TYR A 172 -0.71 13.03 -12.24
C TYR A 172 -0.40 13.26 -13.71
N CYS A 173 -0.18 12.17 -14.45
CA CYS A 173 0.24 12.24 -15.85
C CYS A 173 -0.97 12.09 -16.77
N GLU A 174 -1.30 13.16 -17.49
CA GLU A 174 -2.30 13.14 -18.56
C GLU A 174 -1.69 12.63 -19.88
N THR A 175 -2.51 12.00 -20.71
CA THR A 175 -2.08 11.47 -21.99
C THR A 175 -1.49 12.56 -22.90
N GLY A 176 -0.25 12.33 -23.39
CA GLY A 176 0.45 13.21 -24.32
C GLY A 176 1.05 14.48 -23.71
N GLN A 177 1.02 14.64 -22.38
CA GLN A 177 1.61 15.77 -21.68
C GLN A 177 2.72 15.30 -20.72
N PRO A 178 3.96 15.79 -20.86
CA PRO A 178 4.99 15.57 -19.85
C PRO A 178 4.61 16.24 -18.53
N GLU A 179 4.68 15.48 -17.43
CA GLU A 179 4.52 15.99 -16.07
C GLU A 179 5.80 15.78 -15.27
N TRP A 180 6.21 16.77 -14.47
CA TRP A 180 7.40 16.72 -13.61
C TRP A 180 7.14 17.28 -12.20
N ARG A 181 5.89 17.67 -11.93
CA ARG A 181 5.43 18.15 -10.64
C ARG A 181 4.87 16.97 -9.85
N GLY A 182 5.50 16.67 -8.72
CA GLY A 182 4.99 15.71 -7.74
C GLY A 182 4.29 16.44 -6.59
N LEU A 183 3.19 15.87 -6.08
CA LEU A 183 2.48 16.34 -4.90
C LEU A 183 2.83 15.46 -3.69
N ASP A 184 3.27 16.06 -2.59
CA ASP A 184 3.49 15.32 -1.34
C ASP A 184 2.18 15.04 -0.57
N ALA A 185 2.28 14.45 0.62
CA ALA A 185 1.12 14.12 1.45
C ALA A 185 0.32 15.35 1.96
N MET A 186 0.90 16.55 1.87
CA MET A 186 0.29 17.84 2.23
C MET A 186 -0.12 18.65 0.99
N ASP A 187 -0.12 18.03 -0.19
CA ASP A 187 -0.42 18.65 -1.49
C ASP A 187 0.57 19.77 -1.89
N ASN A 188 1.78 19.80 -1.30
CA ASN A 188 2.81 20.73 -1.77
C ASN A 188 3.44 20.23 -3.08
N VAL A 189 3.73 21.16 -3.98
CA VAL A 189 4.32 20.87 -5.28
C VAL A 189 5.85 20.79 -5.18
N HIS A 190 6.40 19.67 -5.65
CA HIS A 190 7.84 19.42 -5.78
C HIS A 190 8.22 19.26 -7.25
N HIS A 191 9.22 20.01 -7.71
CA HIS A 191 9.75 19.87 -9.07
C HIS A 191 10.83 18.79 -9.12
N LEU A 192 10.54 17.69 -9.81
CA LEU A 192 11.42 16.52 -9.85
C LEU A 192 12.46 16.61 -10.98
N PRO A 193 13.58 15.88 -10.87
CA PRO A 193 14.55 15.73 -11.96
C PRO A 193 14.10 14.75 -13.05
N VAL A 194 12.94 14.11 -12.87
CA VAL A 194 12.32 13.15 -13.79
C VAL A 194 10.96 13.68 -14.21
N ALA A 195 10.67 13.64 -15.50
CA ALA A 195 9.36 13.91 -16.08
C ALA A 195 8.79 12.63 -16.70
N ILE A 196 7.49 12.44 -16.58
CA ILE A 196 6.77 11.29 -17.12
C ILE A 196 5.65 11.81 -18.04
N GLN A 197 5.65 11.35 -19.28
CA GLN A 197 4.55 11.54 -20.21
C GLN A 197 3.79 10.22 -20.34
N LEU A 198 2.46 10.27 -20.18
CA LEU A 198 1.61 9.10 -20.41
C LEU A 198 1.34 8.96 -21.90
N GLU A 199 1.74 7.86 -22.51
CA GLU A 199 1.40 7.55 -23.91
C GLU A 199 0.08 6.79 -23.98
N LYS A 200 -0.07 5.75 -23.16
CA LYS A 200 -1.26 4.91 -23.19
C LYS A 200 -1.47 4.18 -21.87
N PHE A 201 -2.67 4.31 -21.32
CA PHE A 201 -3.14 3.47 -20.23
C PHE A 201 -3.78 2.18 -20.78
N THR A 202 -3.51 1.04 -20.12
CA THR A 202 -4.14 -0.25 -20.42
C THR A 202 -4.61 -0.92 -19.14
N ILE A 203 -5.73 -1.63 -19.22
CA ILE A 203 -6.31 -2.37 -18.11
C ILE A 203 -6.88 -3.69 -18.60
N ASP A 204 -6.59 -4.75 -17.84
CA ASP A 204 -7.25 -6.03 -17.94
C ASP A 204 -8.32 -6.10 -16.85
N GLU A 205 -9.55 -6.43 -17.22
CA GLU A 205 -10.67 -6.54 -16.30
C GLU A 205 -11.11 -8.00 -16.15
N TYR A 206 -11.56 -8.38 -14.95
CA TYR A 206 -12.23 -9.67 -14.75
C TYR A 206 -13.49 -9.80 -15.61
N PRO A 207 -13.93 -11.03 -15.94
CA PRO A 207 -15.19 -11.24 -16.66
C PRO A 207 -16.38 -10.55 -15.96
N PRO A 208 -17.39 -10.09 -16.72
CA PRO A 208 -18.57 -9.47 -16.12
C PRO A 208 -19.30 -10.47 -15.22
N LYS A 209 -19.94 -9.96 -14.17
CA LYS A 209 -20.72 -10.76 -13.23
C LYS A 209 -22.16 -10.25 -13.18
N LEU A 210 -23.11 -11.13 -12.90
CA LEU A 210 -24.51 -10.77 -12.67
C LEU A 210 -24.88 -11.03 -11.22
N ALA A 211 -25.64 -10.12 -10.63
CA ALA A 211 -26.14 -10.22 -9.27
C ALA A 211 -27.63 -9.86 -9.22
N LEU A 212 -28.38 -10.51 -8.34
CA LEU A 212 -29.76 -10.13 -8.02
C LEU A 212 -29.75 -9.10 -6.89
N ILE A 213 -30.45 -8.00 -7.10
CA ILE A 213 -30.62 -6.91 -6.15
C ILE A 213 -32.07 -6.94 -5.66
N GLY A 214 -32.26 -6.90 -4.33
CA GLY A 214 -33.59 -6.84 -3.73
C GLY A 214 -34.22 -5.44 -3.80
N ARG A 215 -35.48 -5.31 -3.35
CA ARG A 215 -36.19 -4.01 -3.31
C ARG A 215 -35.46 -2.91 -2.55
N GLY A 216 -34.66 -3.28 -1.54
CA GLY A 216 -33.86 -2.35 -0.75
C GLY A 216 -32.55 -1.89 -1.41
N GLY A 217 -32.27 -2.30 -2.65
CA GLY A 217 -31.04 -1.91 -3.37
C GLY A 217 -29.80 -2.70 -3.01
N PHE A 218 -29.90 -3.69 -2.12
CA PHE A 218 -28.79 -4.55 -1.72
C PHE A 218 -28.71 -5.82 -2.56
N PRO A 219 -27.50 -6.31 -2.88
CA PRO A 219 -27.33 -7.61 -3.54
C PRO A 219 -27.79 -8.76 -2.62
N LEU A 220 -28.28 -9.83 -3.22
CA LEU A 220 -28.85 -10.99 -2.55
C LEU A 220 -27.93 -12.22 -2.66
N PRO A 221 -27.82 -13.05 -1.61
CA PRO A 221 -28.19 -12.79 -0.22
C PRO A 221 -27.36 -11.66 0.41
N LYS A 222 -27.93 -10.92 1.39
CA LYS A 222 -27.32 -9.68 1.93
C LYS A 222 -25.92 -9.88 2.52
N ASP A 223 -25.69 -10.99 3.22
CA ASP A 223 -24.42 -11.25 3.93
C ASP A 223 -23.34 -11.86 3.02
N LYS A 224 -23.76 -12.63 2.01
CA LYS A 224 -22.86 -13.26 1.04
C LYS A 224 -23.49 -13.21 -0.36
N PRO A 225 -23.34 -12.08 -1.08
CA PRO A 225 -23.89 -11.92 -2.41
C PRO A 225 -23.50 -13.06 -3.35
N GLU A 226 -24.49 -13.69 -3.96
CA GLU A 226 -24.24 -14.67 -5.01
C GLU A 226 -24.03 -13.92 -6.33
N ASN A 227 -22.96 -14.28 -7.04
CA ASN A 227 -22.63 -13.68 -8.32
C ASN A 227 -22.49 -14.77 -9.37
N LEU A 228 -23.08 -14.54 -10.54
CA LEU A 228 -22.92 -15.39 -11.70
C LEU A 228 -21.83 -14.80 -12.61
N LEU A 229 -20.66 -15.44 -12.65
CA LEU A 229 -19.55 -15.03 -13.51
C LEU A 229 -19.80 -15.43 -14.97
N LEU A 230 -19.60 -14.50 -15.90
CA LEU A 230 -19.84 -14.69 -17.33
C LEU A 230 -18.52 -14.84 -18.10
N ASP A 231 -17.93 -16.03 -18.02
CA ASP A 231 -16.80 -16.38 -18.88
C ASP A 231 -17.22 -16.45 -20.36
N LYS A 232 -16.25 -16.36 -21.29
CA LYS A 232 -16.50 -16.25 -22.73
C LYS A 232 -17.38 -17.37 -23.33
N GLY A 233 -17.44 -18.54 -22.68
CA GLY A 233 -18.26 -19.68 -23.10
C GLY A 233 -19.59 -19.85 -22.35
N MET A 234 -19.86 -19.06 -21.31
CA MET A 234 -21.04 -19.23 -20.48
C MET A 234 -22.28 -18.59 -21.13
N ARG A 235 -23.28 -19.42 -21.43
CA ARG A 235 -24.57 -19.00 -22.01
C ARG A 235 -25.75 -19.19 -21.08
N VAL A 236 -25.67 -20.12 -20.14
CA VAL A 236 -26.74 -20.43 -19.19
C VAL A 236 -26.12 -20.62 -17.82
N GLY A 237 -26.70 -19.98 -16.81
CA GLY A 237 -26.29 -20.11 -15.42
C GLY A 237 -27.48 -20.03 -14.48
N GLN A 238 -27.32 -20.56 -13.28
CA GLN A 238 -28.29 -20.42 -12.19
C GLN A 238 -27.79 -19.32 -11.25
N LEU A 239 -28.68 -18.42 -10.84
CA LEU A 239 -28.42 -17.39 -9.84
C LEU A 239 -29.58 -17.43 -8.85
N LEU A 240 -29.35 -17.98 -7.66
CA LEU A 240 -30.41 -18.30 -6.70
C LEU A 240 -31.54 -19.16 -7.35
N ASP A 241 -32.79 -18.70 -7.28
CA ASP A 241 -33.98 -19.33 -7.85
C ASP A 241 -34.21 -18.97 -9.33
N CYS A 242 -33.33 -18.18 -9.94
CA CYS A 242 -33.45 -17.70 -11.30
C CYS A 242 -32.47 -18.40 -12.25
N LYS A 243 -32.98 -18.96 -13.35
CA LYS A 243 -32.17 -19.40 -14.48
C LYS A 243 -31.92 -18.22 -15.42
N VAL A 244 -30.66 -17.87 -15.63
CA VAL A 244 -30.23 -16.76 -16.50
C VAL A 244 -29.60 -17.32 -17.76
N GLU A 245 -30.12 -16.90 -18.91
CA GLU A 245 -29.59 -17.22 -20.24
C GLU A 245 -29.09 -15.95 -20.93
N VAL A 246 -27.84 -15.94 -21.38
CA VAL A 246 -27.22 -14.83 -22.13
C VAL A 246 -27.51 -15.03 -23.61
N LEU A 247 -28.44 -14.25 -24.14
CA LEU A 247 -28.83 -14.29 -25.55
C LEU A 247 -27.83 -13.57 -26.45
N LYS A 248 -27.28 -12.44 -25.97
CA LYS A 248 -26.28 -11.65 -26.70
C LYS A 248 -25.34 -10.95 -25.72
N ARG A 249 -24.05 -10.93 -26.05
CA ARG A 249 -23.01 -10.23 -25.30
C ARG A 249 -22.26 -9.27 -26.21
N ILE A 250 -22.08 -8.03 -25.76
CA ILE A 250 -21.29 -7.01 -26.43
C ILE A 250 -20.38 -6.39 -25.36
N ASP A 251 -19.07 -6.65 -25.41
CA ASP A 251 -18.13 -6.18 -24.39
C ASP A 251 -17.87 -4.66 -24.46
N ASN A 252 -17.88 -4.11 -25.67
CA ASN A 252 -17.71 -2.69 -25.96
C ASN A 252 -18.99 -2.15 -26.60
N ALA A 253 -19.94 -1.72 -25.78
CA ALA A 253 -21.26 -1.31 -26.23
C ALA A 253 -21.62 0.13 -25.84
N VAL A 254 -22.38 0.78 -26.71
CA VAL A 254 -23.04 2.07 -26.43
C VAL A 254 -24.54 1.95 -26.75
N PRO A 255 -25.40 2.75 -26.11
CA PRO A 255 -26.80 2.83 -26.51
C PRO A 255 -26.93 3.19 -27.99
N ALA A 256 -27.76 2.46 -28.73
CA ALA A 256 -27.95 2.71 -30.16
C ALA A 256 -28.40 4.15 -30.45
N MET A 257 -29.23 4.72 -29.56
CA MET A 257 -29.63 6.12 -29.61
C MET A 257 -28.45 7.08 -29.44
N LEU A 258 -27.52 6.77 -28.53
CA LEU A 258 -26.32 7.59 -28.30
C LEU A 258 -25.44 7.59 -29.56
N SER A 259 -25.22 6.44 -30.19
CA SER A 259 -24.46 6.36 -31.45
C SER A 259 -25.07 7.23 -32.56
N LYS A 260 -26.41 7.25 -32.70
CA LYS A 260 -27.11 8.12 -33.68
C LYS A 260 -26.96 9.62 -33.37
N MET A 261 -26.75 9.98 -32.11
CA MET A 261 -26.56 11.37 -31.67
C MET A 261 -25.09 11.83 -31.74
N ILE A 262 -24.14 10.96 -31.38
CA ILE A 262 -22.68 11.23 -31.38
C ILE A 262 -22.23 11.77 -32.74
N GLY A 263 -22.68 11.19 -33.85
CA GLY A 263 -22.31 11.65 -35.19
C GLY A 263 -22.85 13.03 -35.59
N LYS A 264 -23.68 13.67 -34.77
CA LYS A 264 -24.34 14.95 -35.05
C LYS A 264 -24.04 16.04 -34.00
N MET A 265 -23.25 15.75 -32.97
CA MET A 265 -22.99 16.70 -31.87
C MET A 265 -21.56 17.30 -31.96
N PRO A 266 -21.40 18.61 -31.67
CA PRO A 266 -20.09 19.24 -31.55
C PRO A 266 -19.27 18.64 -30.39
N THR A 267 -17.96 18.46 -30.60
CA THR A 267 -17.02 17.80 -29.65
C THR A 267 -17.01 18.42 -28.25
N GLY A 268 -17.21 19.74 -28.12
CA GLY A 268 -17.27 20.42 -26.82
C GLY A 268 -18.56 20.18 -26.00
N MET A 269 -19.61 19.63 -26.61
CA MET A 269 -20.90 19.42 -25.95
C MET A 269 -21.02 18.02 -25.32
N MET A 270 -20.22 17.05 -25.79
CA MET A 270 -20.24 15.65 -25.32
C MET A 270 -19.92 15.48 -23.84
N GLY A 271 -19.00 16.28 -23.29
CA GLY A 271 -18.58 16.18 -21.88
C GLY A 271 -19.63 16.64 -20.87
N ASN A 272 -20.66 17.37 -21.33
CA ASN A 272 -21.69 17.97 -20.46
C ASN A 272 -23.04 17.24 -20.51
N ILE A 273 -23.17 16.17 -21.29
CA ILE A 273 -24.42 15.43 -21.41
C ILE A 273 -24.54 14.46 -20.23
N ARG A 274 -25.25 14.89 -19.19
CA ARG A 274 -25.75 13.98 -18.16
C ARG A 274 -26.94 13.20 -18.72
N MET A 275 -26.71 11.96 -19.14
CA MET A 275 -27.75 11.04 -19.63
C MET A 275 -28.60 10.42 -18.51
N ASP A 276 -28.65 11.06 -17.34
CA ASP A 276 -29.22 10.52 -16.11
C ASP A 276 -30.75 10.33 -16.17
N SER A 277 -31.46 11.08 -17.02
CA SER A 277 -32.93 11.13 -16.95
C SER A 277 -33.69 10.85 -18.26
N LEU A 278 -33.08 11.04 -19.44
CA LEU A 278 -33.82 10.96 -20.72
C LEU A 278 -33.37 9.83 -21.67
N GLY A 279 -32.16 9.29 -21.48
CA GLY A 279 -31.57 8.31 -22.39
C GLY A 279 -32.07 6.87 -22.22
N GLN A 280 -32.37 6.47 -20.98
CA GLN A 280 -32.69 5.07 -20.67
C GLN A 280 -34.17 4.73 -20.75
N ALA A 281 -35.07 5.67 -20.44
CA ALA A 281 -36.50 5.44 -20.54
C ALA A 281 -36.98 5.15 -21.97
N ARG A 282 -36.14 5.44 -22.99
CA ARG A 282 -36.44 5.24 -24.42
C ARG A 282 -35.37 4.48 -25.19
N ASN A 283 -34.45 3.74 -24.56
CA ASN A 283 -33.54 2.86 -25.31
C ASN A 283 -34.26 1.60 -25.84
N LYS A 284 -35.25 1.79 -26.71
CA LYS A 284 -35.97 0.73 -27.41
C LYS A 284 -35.08 0.00 -28.42
N ASP A 285 -34.05 0.69 -28.92
CA ASP A 285 -33.14 0.20 -29.96
C ASP A 285 -31.98 -0.65 -29.40
N GLY A 286 -31.82 -0.72 -28.08
CA GLY A 286 -30.82 -1.56 -27.41
C GLY A 286 -29.38 -1.04 -27.48
N TYR A 287 -28.42 -1.96 -27.52
CA TYR A 287 -26.99 -1.65 -27.51
C TYR A 287 -26.30 -2.15 -28.78
N ILE A 288 -25.34 -1.38 -29.27
CA ILE A 288 -24.52 -1.71 -30.44
C ILE A 288 -23.04 -1.71 -30.08
N ALA A 289 -22.23 -2.47 -30.83
CA ALA A 289 -20.79 -2.50 -30.65
C ALA A 289 -20.15 -1.15 -31.04
N SER A 290 -19.22 -0.67 -30.24
CA SER A 290 -18.46 0.56 -30.49
C SER A 290 -17.16 0.58 -29.70
N ASP A 291 -16.05 0.87 -30.36
CA ASP A 291 -14.75 1.07 -29.73
C ASP A 291 -14.52 2.53 -29.30
N ALA A 292 -15.55 3.37 -29.34
CA ALA A 292 -15.49 4.72 -28.83
C ALA A 292 -15.27 4.73 -27.31
N ALA A 293 -14.55 5.75 -26.85
CA ALA A 293 -14.33 5.97 -25.43
C ALA A 293 -15.68 6.02 -24.67
N GLY A 294 -15.71 5.40 -23.49
CA GLY A 294 -16.92 5.27 -22.68
C GLY A 294 -17.84 4.12 -23.08
N SER A 295 -17.48 3.26 -24.03
CA SER A 295 -18.23 2.02 -24.25
C SER A 295 -18.03 1.01 -23.11
N ALA A 296 -19.09 0.29 -22.76
CA ALA A 296 -19.12 -0.65 -21.64
C ALA A 296 -19.84 -1.94 -22.00
N CYS A 297 -19.70 -2.97 -21.16
CA CYS A 297 -20.33 -4.25 -21.42
C CYS A 297 -21.86 -4.14 -21.38
N ALA A 298 -22.53 -4.71 -22.37
CA ALA A 298 -23.98 -4.84 -22.42
C ALA A 298 -24.38 -6.27 -22.77
N LEU A 299 -25.36 -6.79 -22.03
CA LEU A 299 -25.83 -8.16 -22.13
C LEU A 299 -27.34 -8.16 -22.37
N LEU A 300 -27.79 -8.89 -23.39
CA LEU A 300 -29.19 -9.23 -23.55
C LEU A 300 -29.41 -10.57 -22.85
N VAL A 301 -30.19 -10.56 -21.79
CA VAL A 301 -30.40 -11.73 -20.93
C VAL A 301 -31.87 -12.10 -20.88
N LYS A 302 -32.13 -13.41 -20.79
CA LYS A 302 -33.43 -13.99 -20.49
C LYS A 302 -33.37 -14.63 -19.10
N VAL A 303 -34.22 -14.18 -18.20
CA VAL A 303 -34.32 -14.66 -16.83
C VAL A 303 -35.59 -15.46 -16.70
N THR A 304 -35.51 -16.67 -16.13
CA THR A 304 -36.65 -17.54 -15.85
C THR A 304 -36.69 -17.84 -14.36
N THR A 305 -37.80 -17.52 -13.70
CA THR A 305 -37.98 -17.71 -12.25
C THR A 305 -38.63 -19.07 -11.99
N ASN A 306 -38.04 -19.90 -11.12
CA ASN A 306 -38.56 -21.24 -10.85
C ASN A 306 -39.85 -21.23 -10.01
N ASN A 307 -40.16 -20.15 -9.28
CA ASN A 307 -41.37 -19.99 -8.46
C ASN A 307 -42.09 -18.67 -8.81
N ALA A 308 -43.38 -18.76 -9.19
CA ALA A 308 -44.24 -17.57 -9.28
C ALA A 308 -44.81 -17.26 -7.88
N PRO A 309 -44.47 -16.11 -7.26
CA PRO A 309 -44.95 -15.81 -5.91
C PRO A 309 -46.48 -15.57 -5.87
N TYR A 310 -47.12 -15.23 -6.99
CA TYR A 310 -48.58 -15.00 -7.11
C TYR A 310 -49.10 -15.33 -8.53
N LYS A 311 -50.42 -15.62 -8.67
CA LYS A 311 -51.09 -15.80 -9.98
C LYS A 311 -51.02 -14.50 -10.78
N GLY A 312 -50.43 -14.54 -11.99
CA GLY A 312 -50.35 -13.41 -12.93
C GLY A 312 -48.95 -12.87 -13.22
N VAL A 313 -47.91 -13.41 -12.58
CA VAL A 313 -46.51 -12.99 -12.78
C VAL A 313 -45.89 -13.63 -14.03
N HIS A 314 -45.14 -12.85 -14.82
CA HIS A 314 -44.37 -13.39 -15.93
C HIS A 314 -43.31 -14.37 -15.42
N HIS A 315 -43.24 -15.57 -16.00
CA HIS A 315 -42.23 -16.57 -15.63
C HIS A 315 -40.89 -16.34 -16.35
N SER A 316 -40.89 -15.50 -17.40
CA SER A 316 -39.72 -15.22 -18.21
C SER A 316 -39.63 -13.74 -18.58
N TYR A 317 -38.47 -13.14 -18.33
CA TYR A 317 -38.17 -11.73 -18.56
C TYR A 317 -37.00 -11.65 -19.52
N THR A 318 -37.09 -10.79 -20.53
CA THR A 318 -35.97 -10.55 -21.47
C THR A 318 -35.66 -9.08 -21.52
N GLY A 319 -34.39 -8.72 -21.37
CA GLY A 319 -33.97 -7.33 -21.46
C GLY A 319 -32.47 -7.13 -21.37
N TRP A 320 -32.05 -5.89 -21.61
CA TRP A 320 -30.66 -5.50 -21.57
C TRP A 320 -30.21 -5.16 -20.14
N VAL A 321 -29.01 -5.60 -19.80
CA VAL A 321 -28.30 -5.27 -18.56
C VAL A 321 -26.92 -4.70 -18.90
N THR A 322 -26.57 -3.56 -18.31
CA THR A 322 -25.24 -2.93 -18.45
C THR A 322 -24.79 -2.30 -17.14
N CYS A 323 -23.50 -2.31 -16.88
CA CYS A 323 -22.88 -1.59 -15.77
C CYS A 323 -22.85 -0.07 -16.00
N GLY A 324 -23.07 0.38 -17.25
CA GLY A 324 -22.94 1.79 -17.62
C GLY A 324 -21.50 2.25 -17.75
N SER A 325 -21.32 3.55 -17.96
CA SER A 325 -20.03 4.24 -17.98
C SER A 325 -20.22 5.71 -17.60
N TYR A 326 -19.14 6.50 -17.67
CA TYR A 326 -19.23 7.96 -17.52
C TYR A 326 -20.08 8.65 -18.61
N LEU A 327 -20.42 7.97 -19.73
CA LEU A 327 -21.26 8.53 -20.80
C LEU A 327 -22.74 8.14 -20.71
N PHE A 328 -23.07 7.02 -20.07
CA PHE A 328 -24.45 6.56 -19.96
C PHE A 328 -24.68 5.76 -18.67
N PRO A 329 -25.89 5.82 -18.08
CA PRO A 329 -26.11 5.22 -16.77
C PRO A 329 -26.13 3.69 -16.81
N TYR A 330 -26.10 3.07 -15.64
CA TYR A 330 -26.31 1.64 -15.46
C TYR A 330 -27.74 1.22 -15.84
N GLN A 331 -27.94 0.03 -16.40
CA GLN A 331 -29.28 -0.51 -16.70
C GLN A 331 -29.41 -1.90 -16.07
N ALA A 332 -30.46 -2.08 -15.27
CA ALA A 332 -30.82 -3.36 -14.65
C ALA A 332 -32.16 -3.88 -15.20
N LEU A 333 -32.33 -5.20 -15.22
CA LEU A 333 -33.58 -5.86 -15.61
C LEU A 333 -34.46 -6.02 -14.37
N ARG A 334 -35.60 -5.33 -14.33
CA ARG A 334 -36.58 -5.44 -13.24
C ARG A 334 -37.45 -6.70 -13.40
N LEU A 335 -37.68 -7.40 -12.31
CA LEU A 335 -38.58 -8.55 -12.20
C LEU A 335 -39.89 -8.09 -11.50
N ASP A 336 -41.01 -8.77 -11.74
CA ASP A 336 -42.33 -8.36 -11.21
C ASP A 336 -42.41 -8.45 -9.67
N ASP A 337 -41.55 -9.26 -9.05
CA ASP A 337 -41.46 -9.40 -7.59
C ASP A 337 -40.69 -8.24 -6.91
N GLY A 338 -40.19 -7.29 -7.70
CA GLY A 338 -39.45 -6.12 -7.24
C GLY A 338 -37.94 -6.35 -7.08
N ARG A 339 -37.41 -7.53 -7.44
CA ARG A 339 -35.98 -7.76 -7.59
C ARG A 339 -35.47 -7.21 -8.92
N MET A 340 -34.17 -7.01 -9.03
CA MET A 340 -33.51 -6.55 -10.26
C MET A 340 -32.27 -7.39 -10.53
N LEU A 341 -32.09 -7.83 -11.77
CA LEU A 341 -30.84 -8.41 -12.23
C LEU A 341 -29.92 -7.27 -12.70
N ALA A 342 -28.76 -7.13 -12.09
CA ALA A 342 -27.80 -6.08 -12.36
C ALA A 342 -26.41 -6.64 -12.68
N MET A 343 -25.65 -5.86 -13.45
CA MET A 343 -24.23 -6.11 -13.72
C MET A 343 -23.41 -5.00 -13.05
N PRO A 344 -22.67 -5.28 -11.97
CA PRO A 344 -21.74 -4.31 -11.41
C PRO A 344 -20.57 -4.03 -12.35
N ASN A 345 -19.83 -2.95 -12.07
CA ASN A 345 -18.59 -2.62 -12.76
C ASN A 345 -17.60 -3.79 -12.67
N ARG A 346 -16.82 -3.96 -13.73
CA ARG A 346 -15.79 -5.00 -13.78
C ARG A 346 -14.62 -4.58 -12.91
N GLU A 347 -14.09 -5.51 -12.14
CA GLU A 347 -12.93 -5.26 -11.29
C GLU A 347 -11.64 -5.34 -12.13
N PRO A 348 -10.68 -4.43 -11.89
CA PRO A 348 -9.38 -4.48 -12.55
C PRO A 348 -8.59 -5.71 -12.07
N ARG A 349 -8.06 -6.49 -13.01
CA ARG A 349 -7.13 -7.60 -12.75
C ARG A 349 -5.67 -7.13 -12.80
N ARG A 350 -5.36 -6.26 -13.76
CA ARG A 350 -4.05 -5.65 -13.99
C ARG A 350 -4.28 -4.31 -14.67
N PHE A 351 -3.46 -3.32 -14.39
CA PHE A 351 -3.37 -2.11 -15.20
C PHE A 351 -1.93 -1.65 -15.33
N ALA A 352 -1.63 -1.00 -16.44
CA ALA A 352 -0.31 -0.54 -16.80
C ALA A 352 -0.37 0.73 -17.64
N SER A 353 0.73 1.47 -17.63
CA SER A 353 0.89 2.70 -18.39
C SER A 353 2.15 2.58 -19.26
N LEU A 354 1.98 2.69 -20.57
CA LEU A 354 3.09 3.01 -21.46
C LEU A 354 3.43 4.48 -21.27
N VAL A 355 4.69 4.75 -20.93
CA VAL A 355 5.17 6.09 -20.61
C VAL A 355 6.49 6.38 -21.30
N ASP A 356 6.69 7.65 -21.63
CA ASP A 356 8.01 8.19 -21.97
C ASP A 356 8.55 8.94 -20.76
N ILE A 357 9.74 8.55 -20.30
CA ILE A 357 10.41 9.10 -19.14
C ILE A 357 11.59 9.95 -19.59
N TYR A 358 11.58 11.21 -19.17
CA TYR A 358 12.63 12.18 -19.45
C TYR A 358 13.36 12.54 -18.18
N THR A 359 14.69 12.59 -18.23
CA THR A 359 15.50 12.99 -17.07
C THR A 359 16.27 14.28 -17.33
N LYS A 360 16.62 14.99 -16.25
CA LYS A 360 17.50 16.17 -16.33
C LYS A 360 18.89 15.84 -16.89
N SER A 361 19.37 14.60 -16.77
CA SER A 361 20.62 14.16 -17.40
C SER A 361 20.51 13.96 -18.92
N GLY A 362 19.31 14.09 -19.49
CA GLY A 362 19.05 13.99 -20.93
C GLY A 362 18.66 12.58 -21.40
N GLN A 363 18.32 11.66 -20.49
CA GLN A 363 17.79 10.36 -20.89
C GLN A 363 16.33 10.49 -21.35
N ASN A 364 15.98 9.73 -22.39
CA ASN A 364 14.61 9.53 -22.84
C ASN A 364 14.39 8.03 -23.02
N ILE A 365 13.49 7.46 -22.23
CA ILE A 365 13.24 6.01 -22.18
C ILE A 365 11.73 5.79 -22.25
N GLN A 366 11.30 5.03 -23.24
CA GLN A 366 9.94 4.50 -23.30
C GLN A 366 9.86 3.17 -22.54
N THR A 367 8.93 3.05 -21.61
CA THR A 367 8.75 1.84 -20.81
C THR A 367 7.28 1.64 -20.41
N GLU A 368 6.92 0.40 -20.03
CA GLU A 368 5.62 0.10 -19.43
C GLU A 368 5.78 0.00 -17.91
N ILE A 369 5.01 0.79 -17.17
CA ILE A 369 4.92 0.70 -15.70
C ILE A 369 3.60 0.02 -15.34
N GLU A 370 3.69 -1.17 -14.74
CA GLU A 370 2.54 -1.99 -14.35
C GLU A 370 2.34 -1.95 -12.82
N VAL A 371 1.10 -2.13 -12.37
CA VAL A 371 0.82 -2.36 -10.95
C VAL A 371 1.72 -3.49 -10.40
N ASN A 372 2.34 -3.28 -9.25
CA ASN A 372 3.31 -4.17 -8.61
C ASN A 372 4.63 -4.43 -9.37
N LYS A 373 4.90 -3.73 -10.49
CA LYS A 373 6.19 -3.78 -11.19
C LYS A 373 6.76 -2.36 -11.31
N PRO A 374 7.43 -1.86 -10.26
CA PRO A 374 7.98 -0.52 -10.27
C PRO A 374 9.14 -0.36 -11.26
N PHE A 375 9.36 0.86 -11.71
CA PHE A 375 10.49 1.24 -12.55
C PHE A 375 11.42 2.21 -11.81
N SER A 376 12.72 1.95 -11.80
CA SER A 376 13.70 2.79 -11.08
C SER A 376 14.60 3.56 -12.04
N ILE A 377 14.75 4.86 -11.81
CA ILE A 377 15.60 5.76 -12.62
C ILE A 377 16.09 6.95 -11.77
N GLU A 378 17.37 7.30 -11.89
CA GLU A 378 17.99 8.44 -11.18
C GLU A 378 17.68 8.52 -9.67
N GLY A 379 17.67 7.38 -8.98
CA GLY A 379 17.40 7.31 -7.54
C GLY A 379 15.91 7.40 -7.16
N TRP A 380 15.02 7.50 -8.14
CA TRP A 380 13.57 7.41 -7.95
C TRP A 380 13.07 6.02 -8.33
N THR A 381 12.10 5.52 -7.56
CA THR A 381 11.33 4.32 -7.89
C THR A 381 9.89 4.74 -8.14
N ILE A 382 9.40 4.44 -9.33
CA ILE A 382 8.11 4.89 -9.85
C ILE A 382 7.15 3.71 -9.80
N TYR A 383 6.08 3.87 -9.02
CA TYR A 383 5.01 2.90 -8.87
C TYR A 383 3.77 3.37 -9.61
N GLN A 384 3.14 2.49 -10.38
CA GLN A 384 1.78 2.70 -10.88
C GLN A 384 0.82 2.64 -9.69
N LEU A 385 0.30 3.81 -9.26
CA LEU A 385 -0.55 3.92 -8.07
C LEU A 385 -2.03 3.76 -8.43
N SER A 386 -2.52 4.54 -9.39
CA SER A 386 -3.94 4.61 -9.73
C SER A 386 -4.15 5.21 -11.13
N TYR A 387 -5.40 5.47 -11.50
CA TYR A 387 -5.85 6.01 -12.77
C TYR A 387 -7.21 6.70 -12.56
N ASN A 388 -7.81 7.26 -13.61
CA ASN A 388 -9.17 7.77 -13.53
C ASN A 388 -10.18 6.62 -13.49
N GLU A 389 -10.54 6.19 -12.27
CA GLU A 389 -11.48 5.08 -12.02
C GLU A 389 -12.87 5.33 -12.62
N GLN A 390 -13.31 6.58 -12.77
CA GLN A 390 -14.59 6.89 -13.41
C GLN A 390 -14.60 6.57 -14.91
N MET A 391 -13.44 6.74 -15.56
CA MET A 391 -13.26 6.41 -16.98
C MET A 391 -12.91 4.94 -17.21
N GLY A 392 -12.40 4.24 -16.18
CA GLY A 392 -12.06 2.82 -16.26
C GLY A 392 -10.98 2.57 -17.32
N LYS A 393 -11.23 1.60 -18.21
CA LYS A 393 -10.36 1.30 -19.36
C LYS A 393 -10.12 2.44 -20.34
N TRP A 394 -10.89 3.52 -20.23
CA TRP A 394 -10.77 4.71 -21.06
C TRP A 394 -9.98 5.83 -20.38
N SER A 395 -9.30 5.54 -19.27
CA SER A 395 -8.53 6.54 -18.55
C SER A 395 -7.50 7.23 -19.44
N ASN A 396 -7.53 8.56 -19.42
CA ASN A 396 -6.53 9.45 -20.01
C ASN A 396 -5.54 9.98 -18.97
N LEU A 397 -5.60 9.45 -17.75
CA LEU A 397 -4.81 9.85 -16.60
C LEU A 397 -4.23 8.62 -15.92
N SER A 398 -2.94 8.66 -15.60
CA SER A 398 -2.28 7.71 -14.72
C SER A 398 -1.68 8.46 -13.54
N ILE A 399 -1.86 7.89 -12.35
CA ILE A 399 -1.29 8.43 -11.12
C ILE A 399 -0.10 7.54 -10.75
N PHE A 400 1.07 8.15 -10.68
CA PHE A 400 2.30 7.48 -10.27
C PHE A 400 2.71 7.94 -8.87
N GLU A 401 3.19 7.02 -8.04
CA GLU A 401 3.87 7.34 -6.79
C GLU A 401 5.37 7.21 -7.02
N LEU A 402 6.11 8.31 -6.88
CA LEU A 402 7.55 8.35 -6.98
C LEU A 402 8.13 8.38 -5.56
N VAL A 403 9.01 7.42 -5.29
CA VAL A 403 9.66 7.26 -3.99
C VAL A 403 11.17 7.32 -4.17
N THR A 404 11.84 8.13 -3.35
CA THR A 404 13.31 8.09 -3.22
C THR A 404 13.67 7.91 -1.75
N ASP A 405 14.62 7.00 -1.50
CA ASP A 405 15.19 6.76 -0.19
C ASP A 405 16.70 6.50 -0.38
N PRO A 406 17.55 7.50 -0.10
CA PRO A 406 19.00 7.38 -0.25
C PRO A 406 19.64 6.33 0.68
N TRP A 407 18.97 5.98 1.78
CA TRP A 407 19.49 5.07 2.81
C TRP A 407 19.09 3.62 2.59
N LEU A 408 18.06 3.37 1.76
CA LEU A 408 17.55 2.04 1.48
C LEU A 408 18.62 1.02 1.08
N PRO A 409 19.63 1.33 0.24
CA PRO A 409 20.71 0.39 -0.07
C PRO A 409 21.50 -0.04 1.17
N VAL A 410 21.78 0.89 2.09
CA VAL A 410 22.51 0.61 3.34
C VAL A 410 21.66 -0.23 4.28
N VAL A 411 20.36 0.05 4.35
CA VAL A 411 19.40 -0.78 5.10
C VAL A 411 19.39 -2.21 4.55
N TYR A 412 19.37 -2.40 3.22
CA TYR A 412 19.45 -3.74 2.62
C TYR A 412 20.75 -4.47 2.95
N VAL A 413 21.90 -3.78 2.94
CA VAL A 413 23.17 -4.38 3.42
C VAL A 413 23.00 -4.88 4.86
N GLY A 414 22.41 -4.08 5.75
CA GLY A 414 22.12 -4.49 7.12
C GLY A 414 21.20 -5.72 7.22
N ILE A 415 20.13 -5.78 6.41
CA ILE A 415 19.20 -6.92 6.37
C ILE A 415 19.91 -8.19 5.87
N PHE A 416 20.71 -8.11 4.80
CA PHE A 416 21.47 -9.25 4.30
C PHE A 416 22.50 -9.73 5.32
N MET A 417 23.19 -8.81 6.01
CA MET A 417 24.09 -9.16 7.11
C MET A 417 23.34 -9.88 8.23
N LEU A 418 22.17 -9.39 8.65
CA LEU A 418 21.33 -10.04 9.65
C LEU A 418 20.99 -11.49 9.25
N LEU A 419 20.55 -11.69 8.01
CA LEU A 419 20.21 -13.02 7.47
C LEU A 419 21.42 -13.95 7.41
N ILE A 420 22.55 -13.49 6.87
CA ILE A 420 23.79 -14.26 6.78
C ILE A 420 24.27 -14.65 8.18
N GLY A 421 24.24 -13.72 9.13
CA GLY A 421 24.60 -13.96 10.52
C GLY A 421 23.70 -15.01 11.18
N ALA A 422 22.39 -14.91 10.98
CA ALA A 422 21.42 -15.88 11.49
C ALA A 422 21.64 -17.29 10.93
N VAL A 423 21.79 -17.43 9.61
CA VAL A 423 22.09 -18.71 8.95
C VAL A 423 23.42 -19.28 9.47
N GLY A 424 24.47 -18.45 9.58
CA GLY A 424 25.76 -18.88 10.11
C GLY A 424 25.70 -19.38 11.56
N MET A 425 24.90 -18.74 12.42
CA MET A 425 24.69 -19.20 13.80
C MET A 425 23.99 -20.56 13.84
N PHE A 426 22.99 -20.79 12.98
CA PHE A 426 22.30 -22.07 12.90
C PHE A 426 23.23 -23.22 12.46
N LEU A 427 24.03 -22.99 11.42
CA LEU A 427 24.98 -23.99 10.90
C LEU A 427 26.08 -24.33 11.90
N THR A 428 26.61 -23.33 12.62
CA THR A 428 27.66 -23.54 13.64
C THR A 428 27.14 -24.23 14.89
N ALA A 429 25.89 -23.97 15.30
CA ALA A 429 25.23 -24.70 16.38
C ALA A 429 25.03 -26.18 16.04
N SER A 430 24.65 -26.51 14.79
CA SER A 430 24.48 -27.88 14.32
C SER A 430 25.79 -28.68 14.34
N ARG A 431 26.89 -28.10 13.83
CA ARG A 431 28.22 -28.76 13.84
C ARG A 431 28.75 -29.05 15.25
N LYS A 432 28.43 -28.19 16.22
CA LYS A 432 28.84 -28.41 17.62
C LYS A 432 28.13 -29.61 18.24
N LYS A 433 26.89 -29.89 17.83
CA LYS A 433 26.11 -31.05 18.28
C LYS A 433 26.60 -32.34 17.64
N GLU A 434 27.02 -32.30 16.38
CA GLU A 434 27.58 -33.45 15.65
C GLU A 434 28.97 -33.86 16.17
N ASN A 435 29.82 -32.91 16.57
CA ASN A 435 31.10 -33.20 17.21
C ASN A 435 31.01 -33.63 18.70
N GLN A 436 29.80 -33.66 19.27
CA GLN A 436 29.53 -34.09 20.66
C GLN A 436 28.81 -35.44 20.73
N LEU A 437 28.43 -36.01 19.58
CA LEU A 437 27.96 -37.38 19.39
C LEU A 437 29.13 -38.23 18.91
#